data_AF-A0A923CH94-F1
#
_entry.id   AF-A0A923CH94-F1
#
_cell.length_a   1.000
_cell.length_b   1.000
_cell.length_c   1.000
_cell.angle_alpha   90.00
_cell.angle_beta   90.00
_cell.angle_gamma   90.00
#
_symmetry.space_group_name_H-M   'P 1'
#
loop_
_entity.id
_entity.type
_entity.pdbx_description
1 polymer ?
#
loop_
_entity_poly.entity_id
_entity_poly.type
_entity_poly.pdbx_seq_one_letter_code
_entity_poly.pdbx_strand_id
1 'polypeptide(L)'
;MYLLCYTNKVGQCSIFSNRSKLNSEDKKFSDQYRQKIIEAMVFFARNVKYPTKMMMYKLLAELDFRHFEQTGLPVTNLEYQAWKKGPVPKKLHHEITDRDDVCLPEDFAEALTCNKTEDVTTDGHKIRMFTFKGKRPPNLKLFSPRQQKILKEVAEIYKNVSATVASKASHEPDKPWSRAVKRMGKEDVPITYRDVASSKTPVTEEEAGEMVQEILAFQNTY
;
A
#
# COMPACT_ATOMS: atom_id res chain seq x y z
N MET A 1 -16.92 -8.51 -21.22
CA MET A 1 -17.92 -9.39 -20.58
C MET A 1 -18.59 -10.22 -21.66
N TYR A 2 -18.02 -11.38 -22.00
CA TYR A 2 -18.69 -12.47 -22.71
C TYR A 2 -18.01 -13.77 -22.22
N LEU A 3 -18.78 -14.63 -21.56
CA LEU A 3 -18.40 -15.98 -21.16
C LEU A 3 -18.80 -16.92 -22.30
N LEU A 4 -17.83 -17.51 -23.00
CA LEU A 4 -18.08 -18.67 -23.86
C LEU A 4 -17.78 -19.92 -23.05
N CYS A 5 -18.84 -20.61 -22.64
CA CYS A 5 -18.78 -21.88 -21.93
C CYS A 5 -18.86 -23.00 -22.98
N TYR A 6 -17.78 -23.75 -23.17
CA TYR A 6 -17.80 -24.99 -23.96
C TYR A 6 -17.77 -26.19 -23.00
N THR A 7 -18.83 -27.00 -23.02
CA THR A 7 -18.93 -28.25 -22.27
C THR A 7 -18.40 -29.40 -23.14
N ASN A 8 -17.46 -30.18 -22.61
CA ASN A 8 -17.07 -31.46 -23.21
C ASN A 8 -17.64 -32.61 -22.37
N LYS A 9 -17.94 -33.75 -23.04
CA LYS A 9 -18.82 -34.87 -22.61
C LYS A 9 -18.41 -35.67 -21.36
N VAL A 10 -17.53 -35.17 -20.51
CA VAL A 10 -17.20 -35.80 -19.22
C VAL A 10 -17.14 -34.68 -18.20
N GLY A 11 -18.15 -34.58 -17.34
CA GLY A 11 -18.41 -33.46 -16.44
C GLY A 11 -17.36 -33.20 -15.35
N GLN A 12 -16.14 -32.84 -15.73
CA GLN A 12 -15.12 -32.28 -14.85
C GLN A 12 -14.92 -30.80 -15.20
N CYS A 13 -15.29 -29.92 -14.27
CA CYS A 13 -14.97 -28.50 -14.32
C CYS A 13 -13.52 -28.33 -13.84
N SER A 14 -12.56 -28.36 -14.77
CA SER A 14 -11.19 -27.93 -14.49
C SER A 14 -11.07 -26.44 -14.83
N ILE A 15 -11.06 -25.59 -13.79
CA ILE A 15 -10.60 -24.21 -13.92
C ILE A 15 -9.09 -24.28 -14.10
N PHE A 16 -8.63 -24.37 -15.34
CA PHE A 16 -7.23 -24.09 -15.66
C PHE A 16 -7.03 -22.57 -15.51
N SER A 17 -6.59 -22.16 -14.32
CA SER A 17 -6.04 -20.83 -14.11
C SER A 17 -4.74 -20.76 -14.91
N ASN A 18 -4.77 -20.04 -16.03
CA ASN A 18 -3.58 -19.76 -16.82
C ASN A 18 -2.78 -18.64 -16.11
N ARG A 19 -2.23 -18.96 -14.93
CA ARG A 19 -1.26 -18.14 -14.22
C ARG A 19 0.08 -18.87 -14.32
N SER A 20 0.72 -18.79 -15.48
CA SER A 20 2.07 -19.35 -15.62
C SER A 20 2.95 -18.48 -16.50
N LYS A 21 4.10 -18.12 -15.91
CA LYS A 21 5.33 -17.50 -16.46
C LYS A 21 5.44 -15.98 -16.35
N LEU A 22 5.53 -15.48 -15.11
CA LEU A 22 6.39 -14.32 -14.85
C LEU A 22 7.84 -14.69 -15.22
N ASN A 23 8.52 -13.85 -16.01
CA ASN A 23 9.94 -14.05 -16.30
C ASN A 23 10.78 -13.93 -15.00
N SER A 24 12.01 -14.46 -15.01
CA SER A 24 12.84 -14.52 -13.79
C SER A 24 13.24 -13.15 -13.24
N GLU A 25 13.33 -12.13 -14.09
CA GLU A 25 13.73 -10.78 -13.72
C GLU A 25 12.56 -9.99 -13.10
N ASP A 26 11.38 -10.06 -13.70
CA ASP A 26 10.13 -9.48 -13.19
C ASP A 26 9.73 -10.12 -11.87
N LYS A 27 9.91 -11.44 -11.75
CA LYS A 27 9.70 -12.15 -10.49
C LYS A 27 10.65 -11.60 -9.42
N LYS A 28 11.95 -11.48 -9.71
CA LYS A 28 12.97 -10.96 -8.77
C LYS A 28 12.70 -9.50 -8.38
N PHE A 29 12.24 -8.66 -9.30
CA PHE A 29 11.89 -7.27 -9.06
C PHE A 29 10.63 -7.14 -8.18
N SER A 30 9.61 -7.95 -8.46
CA SER A 30 8.41 -8.09 -7.62
C SER A 30 8.76 -8.58 -6.21
N ASP A 31 9.65 -9.56 -6.10
CA ASP A 31 10.13 -10.11 -4.83
C ASP A 31 10.85 -9.03 -3.99
N GLN A 32 11.61 -8.13 -4.62
CA GLN A 32 12.28 -7.04 -3.91
C GLN A 32 11.29 -6.01 -3.34
N TYR A 33 10.24 -5.64 -4.09
CA TYR A 33 9.20 -4.76 -3.57
C TYR A 33 8.43 -5.40 -2.42
N ARG A 34 8.08 -6.68 -2.55
CA ARG A 34 7.43 -7.45 -1.49
C ARG A 34 8.25 -7.44 -0.20
N GLN A 35 9.56 -7.71 -0.30
CA GLN A 35 10.45 -7.63 0.85
C GLN A 35 10.51 -6.21 1.43
N LYS A 36 10.58 -5.16 0.61
CA LYS A 36 10.54 -3.77 1.09
C LYS A 36 9.23 -3.42 1.81
N ILE A 37 8.08 -3.92 1.35
CA ILE A 37 6.80 -3.73 2.04
C ILE A 37 6.88 -4.32 3.45
N ILE A 38 7.31 -5.58 3.56
CA ILE A 38 7.42 -6.29 4.84
C ILE A 38 8.40 -5.56 5.76
N GLU A 39 9.60 -5.22 5.28
CA GLU A 39 10.60 -4.53 6.11
C GLU A 39 10.18 -3.12 6.52
N ALA A 40 9.47 -2.39 5.65
CA ALA A 40 8.91 -1.08 6.00
C ALA A 40 7.85 -1.23 7.09
N MET A 41 6.96 -2.23 6.98
CA MET A 41 5.97 -2.52 8.01
C MET A 41 6.60 -2.93 9.35
N VAL A 42 7.66 -3.76 9.32
CA VAL A 42 8.43 -4.12 10.52
C VAL A 42 9.09 -2.89 11.14
N PHE A 43 9.69 -2.02 10.32
CA PHE A 43 10.30 -0.78 10.80
C PHE A 43 9.26 0.11 11.47
N PHE A 44 8.14 0.40 10.80
CA PHE A 44 7.11 1.25 11.36
C PHE A 44 6.48 0.65 12.62
N ALA A 45 6.17 -0.65 12.62
CA ALA A 45 5.59 -1.34 13.78
C ALA A 45 6.45 -1.23 15.06
N ARG A 46 7.75 -0.97 14.91
CA ARG A 46 8.70 -0.81 16.02
C ARG A 46 8.98 0.64 16.40
N ASN A 47 8.65 1.60 15.54
CA ASN A 47 9.05 3.00 15.69
C ASN A 47 7.88 3.98 15.85
N VAL A 48 6.63 3.52 15.71
CA VAL A 48 5.43 4.33 16.02
C VAL A 48 4.66 3.75 17.21
N LYS A 49 4.05 4.64 18.01
CA LYS A 49 3.27 4.27 19.19
C LYS A 49 1.99 3.50 18.85
N TYR A 50 1.37 3.82 17.72
CA TYR A 50 0.06 3.25 17.32
C TYR A 50 0.12 2.58 15.94
N PRO A 51 0.77 1.42 15.80
CA PRO A 51 0.95 0.71 14.52
C PRO A 51 -0.31 -0.04 14.09
N THR A 52 -1.45 0.66 14.05
CA THR A 52 -2.72 0.11 13.59
C THR A 52 -2.67 -0.22 12.09
N LYS A 53 -3.54 -1.11 11.60
CA LYS A 53 -3.67 -1.39 10.16
C LYS A 53 -3.86 -0.13 9.31
N MET A 54 -4.72 0.76 9.77
CA MET A 54 -4.94 2.04 9.09
C MET A 54 -3.72 2.95 9.14
N MET A 55 -2.99 2.97 10.25
CA MET A 55 -1.73 3.72 10.33
C MET A 55 -0.70 3.15 9.37
N MET A 56 -0.57 1.83 9.28
CA MET A 56 0.40 1.17 8.42
C MET A 56 0.23 1.56 6.94
N TYR A 57 -1.01 1.61 6.46
CA TYR A 57 -1.31 2.05 5.09
C TYR A 57 -0.89 3.50 4.83
N LYS A 58 -1.07 4.38 5.81
CA LYS A 58 -0.67 5.80 5.69
C LYS A 58 0.84 5.96 5.70
N LEU A 59 1.55 5.21 6.53
CA LEU A 59 3.01 5.25 6.59
C LEU A 59 3.64 4.71 5.30
N LEU A 60 3.08 3.64 4.72
CA LEU A 60 3.49 3.12 3.41
C LEU A 60 3.22 4.14 2.30
N ALA A 61 2.04 4.76 2.30
CA ALA A 61 1.70 5.80 1.34
C ALA A 61 2.64 7.01 1.43
N GLU A 62 2.92 7.52 2.63
CA GLU A 62 3.85 8.63 2.84
C GLU A 62 5.29 8.27 2.44
N LEU A 63 5.73 7.03 2.66
CA LEU A 63 7.03 6.54 2.18
C LEU A 63 7.12 6.59 0.65
N ASP A 64 6.13 6.04 -0.05
CA ASP A 64 6.11 6.03 -1.51
C ASP A 64 5.95 7.42 -2.10
N PHE A 65 5.01 8.21 -1.59
CA PHE A 65 4.71 9.54 -2.11
C PHE A 65 5.89 10.48 -1.95
N ARG A 66 6.55 10.51 -0.79
CA ARG A 66 7.72 11.38 -0.59
C ARG A 66 8.91 10.95 -1.43
N HIS A 67 9.12 9.65 -1.60
CA HIS A 67 10.21 9.18 -2.45
C HIS A 67 9.92 9.49 -3.93
N PHE A 68 8.66 9.32 -4.36
CA PHE A 68 8.22 9.70 -5.70
C PHE A 68 8.39 11.20 -5.94
N GLU A 69 7.97 12.06 -5.02
CA GLU A 69 8.20 13.51 -5.12
C GLU A 69 9.69 13.86 -5.22
N GLN A 70 10.60 13.04 -4.69
CA GLN A 70 12.04 13.31 -4.77
C GLN A 70 12.72 12.73 -6.02
N THR A 71 12.18 11.66 -6.62
CA THR A 71 12.91 10.89 -7.63
C THR A 71 12.07 10.40 -8.81
N GLY A 72 10.76 10.63 -8.82
CA GLY A 72 9.84 10.05 -9.80
C GLY A 72 9.60 8.55 -9.66
N LEU A 73 10.04 7.91 -8.57
CA LEU A 73 9.85 6.45 -8.35
C LEU A 73 9.33 6.17 -6.94
N PRO A 74 8.44 5.19 -6.73
CA PRO A 74 8.03 4.74 -5.38
C PRO A 74 9.10 3.84 -4.73
N VAL A 75 8.93 3.53 -3.44
CA VAL A 75 9.80 2.59 -2.72
C VAL A 75 9.27 1.17 -2.80
N THR A 76 7.95 1.00 -2.68
CA THR A 76 7.27 -0.29 -2.52
C THR A 76 6.41 -0.69 -3.72
N ASN A 77 6.21 0.24 -4.67
CA ASN A 77 5.39 0.03 -5.87
C ASN A 77 3.94 -0.41 -5.57
N LEU A 78 3.39 0.01 -4.43
CA LEU A 78 1.99 -0.22 -4.09
C LEU A 78 1.07 0.73 -4.85
N GLU A 79 -0.10 0.22 -5.24
CA GLU A 79 -1.18 1.01 -5.83
C GLU A 79 -2.18 1.42 -4.75
N TYR A 80 -2.43 2.72 -4.63
CA TYR A 80 -3.27 3.29 -3.58
C TYR A 80 -4.63 3.73 -4.11
N GLN A 81 -5.67 3.52 -3.31
CA GLN A 81 -7.02 4.04 -3.54
C GLN A 81 -7.36 5.11 -2.50
N ALA A 82 -8.05 6.17 -2.93
CA ALA A 82 -8.57 7.22 -2.07
C ALA A 82 -9.87 6.77 -1.39
N TRP A 83 -9.74 5.96 -0.34
CA TRP A 83 -10.88 5.48 0.45
C TRP A 83 -11.24 6.49 1.55
N LYS A 84 -12.44 6.36 2.12
CA LYS A 84 -13.00 7.23 3.18
C LYS A 84 -12.06 7.59 4.34
N LYS A 85 -11.08 6.73 4.67
CA LYS A 85 -10.16 6.92 5.81
C LYS A 85 -8.72 7.28 5.38
N GLY A 86 -8.50 7.59 4.11
CA GLY A 86 -7.21 7.94 3.53
C GLY A 86 -6.76 6.95 2.45
N PRO A 87 -5.48 7.05 2.02
CA PRO A 87 -4.92 6.16 1.00
C PRO A 87 -4.85 4.71 1.51
N VAL A 88 -5.34 3.77 0.70
CA VAL A 88 -5.32 2.33 1.01
C VAL A 88 -4.62 1.57 -0.11
N PRO A 89 -3.54 0.80 0.17
CA PRO A 89 -2.90 -0.05 -0.82
C PRO A 89 -3.81 -1.26 -1.12
N LYS A 90 -4.64 -1.18 -2.16
CA LYS A 90 -5.79 -2.09 -2.38
C LYS A 90 -5.38 -3.57 -2.45
N LYS A 91 -4.33 -3.88 -3.21
CA LYS A 91 -3.81 -5.25 -3.37
C LYS A 91 -3.33 -5.81 -2.02
N LEU A 92 -2.49 -5.05 -1.30
CA LEU A 92 -2.02 -5.44 0.03
C LEU A 92 -3.19 -5.56 1.02
N HIS A 93 -4.17 -4.67 0.96
CA HIS A 93 -5.35 -4.72 1.84
C HIS A 93 -6.12 -6.03 1.69
N HIS A 94 -6.41 -6.44 0.45
CA HIS A 94 -7.08 -7.71 0.16
C HIS A 94 -6.21 -8.92 0.51
N GLU A 95 -4.89 -8.80 0.39
CA GLU A 95 -3.97 -9.88 0.74
C GLU A 95 -3.94 -10.15 2.25
N ILE A 96 -3.95 -9.08 3.06
CA ILE A 96 -3.81 -9.20 4.53
C ILE A 96 -5.15 -9.13 5.29
N THR A 97 -6.29 -9.10 4.58
CA THR A 97 -7.63 -8.97 5.19
C THR A 97 -8.57 -10.03 4.63
N ASP A 98 -9.24 -10.77 5.53
CA ASP A 98 -10.34 -11.68 5.18
C ASP A 98 -11.55 -11.40 6.08
N ARG A 99 -12.73 -11.17 5.49
CA ARG A 99 -14.00 -10.85 6.19
C ARG A 99 -13.82 -9.87 7.36
N ASP A 100 -13.15 -8.74 7.09
CA ASP A 100 -12.80 -7.67 8.03
C ASP A 100 -11.77 -8.02 9.13
N ASP A 101 -11.28 -9.26 9.19
CA ASP A 101 -10.19 -9.68 10.06
C ASP A 101 -8.82 -9.59 9.36
N VAL A 102 -7.73 -9.58 10.12
CA VAL A 102 -6.37 -9.60 9.55
C VAL A 102 -5.90 -11.04 9.42
N CYS A 103 -5.60 -11.44 8.19
CA CYS A 103 -5.01 -12.74 7.87
C CYS A 103 -3.65 -12.48 7.22
N LEU A 104 -2.55 -12.67 7.97
CA LEU A 104 -1.22 -12.44 7.42
C LEU A 104 -0.79 -13.63 6.56
N PRO A 105 -0.36 -13.41 5.30
CA PRO A 105 0.37 -14.42 4.54
C PRO A 105 1.63 -14.88 5.29
N GLU A 106 2.13 -16.08 4.97
CA GLU A 106 3.21 -16.74 5.70
C GLU A 106 4.45 -15.85 5.89
N ASP A 107 4.93 -15.20 4.83
CA ASP A 107 6.10 -14.33 4.86
C ASP A 107 5.89 -13.04 5.68
N PHE A 108 4.68 -12.48 5.66
CA PHE A 108 4.30 -11.41 6.59
C PHE A 108 4.26 -11.95 8.03
N ALA A 109 3.69 -13.13 8.24
CA ALA A 109 3.57 -13.75 9.55
C ALA A 109 4.92 -14.13 10.15
N GLU A 110 5.94 -14.44 9.35
CA GLU A 110 7.32 -14.64 9.82
C GLU A 110 7.91 -13.37 10.44
N ALA A 111 7.57 -12.20 9.89
CA ALA A 111 8.15 -10.92 10.29
C ALA A 111 7.30 -10.12 11.27
N LEU A 112 5.98 -10.32 11.27
CA LEU A 112 4.99 -9.52 11.99
C LEU A 112 4.03 -10.39 12.80
N THR A 113 3.54 -9.85 13.90
CA THR A 113 2.30 -10.31 14.55
C THR A 113 1.24 -9.23 14.43
N CYS A 114 -0.03 -9.63 14.36
CA CYS A 114 -1.16 -8.72 14.47
C CYS A 114 -1.95 -9.05 15.74
N ASN A 115 -2.12 -8.08 16.64
CA ASN A 115 -2.99 -8.22 17.80
C ASN A 115 -4.34 -7.58 17.51
N LYS A 116 -5.40 -8.33 17.79
CA LYS A 116 -6.77 -7.85 17.73
C LYS A 116 -7.17 -7.33 19.11
N THR A 117 -7.72 -6.12 19.13
CA THR A 117 -8.27 -5.49 20.32
C THR A 117 -9.68 -5.02 20.00
N GLU A 118 -10.58 -5.15 20.95
CA GLU A 118 -11.93 -4.60 20.87
C GLU A 118 -12.01 -3.43 21.85
N ASP A 119 -12.61 -2.34 21.40
CA ASP A 119 -12.85 -1.15 22.22
C ASP A 119 -14.27 -0.66 21.97
N VAL A 120 -14.76 0.26 22.78
CA VAL A 120 -16.09 0.86 22.64
C VAL A 120 -15.93 2.36 22.50
N THR A 121 -16.46 2.91 21.43
CA THR A 121 -16.49 4.36 21.22
C THR A 121 -17.38 5.04 22.25
N THR A 122 -17.22 6.36 22.42
CA THR A 122 -18.01 7.17 23.37
C THR A 122 -19.52 7.11 23.15
N ASP A 123 -19.98 6.77 21.95
CA ASP A 123 -21.39 6.56 21.57
C ASP A 123 -21.85 5.10 21.71
N GLY A 124 -21.03 4.21 22.30
CA GLY A 124 -21.40 2.84 22.61
C GLY A 124 -21.16 1.82 21.49
N HIS A 125 -20.58 2.23 20.35
CA HIS A 125 -20.29 1.30 19.26
C HIS A 125 -19.00 0.50 19.51
N LYS A 126 -19.08 -0.83 19.33
CA LYS A 126 -17.89 -1.69 19.36
C LYS A 126 -17.01 -1.42 18.15
N ILE A 127 -15.75 -1.16 18.38
CA ILE A 127 -14.72 -1.04 17.34
C ILE A 127 -13.69 -2.14 17.49
N ARG A 128 -13.22 -2.64 16.35
CA ARG A 128 -12.12 -3.61 16.28
C ARG A 128 -10.88 -2.92 15.76
N MET A 129 -9.79 -3.08 16.49
CA MET A 129 -8.49 -2.51 16.17
C MET A 129 -7.45 -3.61 16.01
N PHE A 130 -6.75 -3.55 14.89
CA PHE A 130 -5.67 -4.45 14.53
C PHE A 130 -4.34 -3.70 14.63
N THR A 131 -3.45 -4.19 15.49
CA THR A 131 -2.15 -3.55 15.76
C THR A 131 -1.00 -4.48 15.43
N PHE A 132 -0.08 -4.00 14.60
CA PHE A 132 1.09 -4.76 14.18
C PHE A 132 2.23 -4.63 15.18
N LYS A 133 2.99 -5.70 15.40
CA LYS A 133 4.29 -5.69 16.09
C LYS A 133 5.32 -6.43 15.25
N GLY A 134 6.51 -5.85 15.12
CA GLY A 134 7.64 -6.51 14.46
C GLY A 134 8.27 -7.58 15.33
N LYS A 135 8.34 -8.82 14.83
CA LYS A 135 8.96 -9.97 15.50
C LYS A 135 10.49 -9.86 15.56
N ARG A 136 11.08 -9.12 14.62
CA ARG A 136 12.53 -8.94 14.46
C ARG A 136 12.89 -7.49 14.11
N PRO A 137 14.17 -7.09 14.19
CA PRO A 137 14.64 -5.85 13.59
C PRO A 137 14.42 -5.84 12.06
N PRO A 138 14.14 -4.66 11.47
CA PRO A 138 13.99 -4.53 10.02
C PRO A 138 15.34 -4.62 9.31
N ASN A 139 15.35 -5.25 8.14
CA ASN A 139 16.51 -5.30 7.26
C ASN A 139 16.64 -4.02 6.43
N LEU A 140 17.26 -2.99 7.02
CA LEU A 140 17.44 -1.69 6.36
C LEU A 140 18.36 -1.72 5.13
N LYS A 141 19.15 -2.80 4.93
CA LYS A 141 20.05 -2.93 3.77
C LYS A 141 19.29 -3.03 2.43
N LEU A 142 17.99 -3.35 2.47
CA LEU A 142 17.13 -3.36 1.29
C LEU A 142 16.76 -1.96 0.78
N PHE A 143 17.01 -0.93 1.58
CA PHE A 143 16.68 0.45 1.26
C PHE A 143 17.94 1.26 0.96
N SER A 144 17.88 2.09 -0.08
CA SER A 144 18.93 3.08 -0.34
C SER A 144 19.06 4.09 0.81
N PRO A 145 20.19 4.80 0.95
CA PRO A 145 20.35 5.83 2.00
C PRO A 145 19.23 6.88 2.00
N ARG A 146 18.75 7.28 0.80
CA ARG A 146 17.60 8.19 0.66
C ARG A 146 16.31 7.56 1.17
N GLN A 147 16.02 6.32 0.80
CA GLN A 147 14.83 5.59 1.26
C GLN A 147 14.85 5.42 2.78
N GLN A 148 16.00 5.06 3.37
CA GLN A 148 16.15 4.96 4.83
C GLN A 148 15.92 6.31 5.53
N LYS A 149 16.36 7.42 4.93
CA LYS A 149 16.11 8.76 5.46
C LYS A 149 14.61 9.05 5.50
N ILE A 150 13.89 8.86 4.39
CA ILE A 150 12.44 9.07 4.31
C ILE A 150 11.71 8.15 5.30
N LEU A 151 12.09 6.87 5.37
CA LEU A 151 11.52 5.89 6.31
C LEU A 151 11.60 6.37 7.77
N LYS A 152 12.77 6.89 8.18
CA LYS A 152 13.00 7.44 9.52
C LYS A 152 12.21 8.72 9.77
N GLU A 153 12.19 9.64 8.81
CA GLU A 153 11.44 10.89 8.91
C GLU A 153 9.93 10.64 9.04
N VAL A 154 9.38 9.73 8.23
CA VAL A 154 7.98 9.33 8.32
C VAL A 154 7.68 8.72 9.70
N ALA A 155 8.51 7.81 10.19
CA ALA A 155 8.29 7.24 11.52
C ALA A 155 8.34 8.30 12.64
N GLU A 156 9.27 9.26 12.58
CA GLU A 156 9.37 10.31 13.59
C GLU A 156 8.16 11.25 13.57
N ILE A 157 7.69 11.66 12.39
CA ILE A 157 6.49 12.51 12.24
C ILE A 157 5.27 11.83 12.85
N TYR A 158 5.11 10.53 12.63
CA TYR A 158 3.93 9.78 13.09
C TYR A 158 4.10 9.09 14.44
N LYS A 159 5.26 9.24 15.08
CA LYS A 159 5.68 8.52 16.30
C LYS A 159 4.60 8.48 17.37
N ASN A 160 3.94 9.61 17.62
CA ASN A 160 2.89 9.76 18.63
C ASN A 160 1.53 10.15 18.04
N VAL A 161 1.39 10.12 16.71
CA VAL A 161 0.18 10.55 16.01
C VAL A 161 -0.85 9.41 16.03
N SER A 162 -2.10 9.71 16.38
CA SER A 162 -3.18 8.72 16.35
C SER A 162 -3.65 8.46 14.91
N ALA A 163 -4.23 7.27 14.67
CA ALA A 163 -4.76 6.92 13.34
C ALA A 163 -5.84 7.91 12.84
N THR A 164 -6.62 8.48 13.77
CA THR A 164 -7.63 9.51 13.48
C THR A 164 -7.00 10.80 13.00
N VAL A 165 -5.98 11.31 13.70
CA VAL A 165 -5.25 12.52 13.29
C VAL A 165 -4.56 12.29 11.94
N ALA A 166 -3.90 11.14 11.78
CA ALA A 166 -3.29 10.75 10.51
C ALA A 166 -4.32 10.67 9.37
N SER A 167 -5.58 10.31 9.65
CA SER A 167 -6.66 10.29 8.65
C SER A 167 -7.02 11.69 8.20
N LYS A 168 -7.20 12.60 9.16
CA LYS A 168 -7.50 14.01 8.85
C LYS A 168 -6.38 14.63 8.02
N ALA A 169 -5.13 14.41 8.40
CA ALA A 169 -3.97 14.90 7.67
C ALA A 169 -3.92 14.37 6.21
N SER A 170 -4.31 13.12 5.97
CA SER A 170 -4.35 12.61 4.59
C SER A 170 -5.41 13.27 3.69
N HIS A 171 -6.41 13.92 4.28
CA HIS A 171 -7.49 14.63 3.57
C HIS A 171 -7.21 16.14 3.40
N GLU A 172 -6.01 16.63 3.72
CA GLU A 172 -5.66 18.04 3.48
C GLU A 172 -5.73 18.38 1.98
N PRO A 173 -6.14 19.61 1.58
CA PRO A 173 -6.49 19.93 0.19
C PRO A 173 -5.41 19.60 -0.85
N ASP A 174 -4.13 19.75 -0.48
CA ASP A 174 -2.98 19.56 -1.35
C ASP A 174 -2.32 18.18 -1.17
N LYS A 175 -3.00 17.21 -0.54
CA LYS A 175 -2.51 15.84 -0.43
C LYS A 175 -2.98 14.98 -1.61
N PRO A 176 -2.24 13.90 -1.96
CA PRO A 176 -2.59 13.06 -3.12
C PRO A 176 -3.99 12.48 -3.08
N TRP A 177 -4.49 12.13 -1.88
CA TRP A 177 -5.86 11.68 -1.69
C TRP A 177 -6.88 12.73 -2.15
N SER A 178 -6.73 13.98 -1.70
CA SER A 178 -7.66 15.07 -1.98
C SER A 178 -7.64 15.45 -3.45
N ARG A 179 -6.46 15.44 -4.08
CA ARG A 179 -6.31 15.65 -5.51
C ARG A 179 -7.02 14.57 -6.33
N ALA A 180 -6.86 13.29 -5.95
CA ALA A 180 -7.55 12.19 -6.62
C ALA A 180 -9.08 12.29 -6.50
N VAL A 181 -9.59 12.57 -5.29
CA VAL A 181 -11.04 12.74 -5.06
C VAL A 181 -11.59 13.94 -5.82
N LYS A 182 -10.89 15.09 -5.80
CA LYS A 182 -11.27 16.29 -6.56
C LYS A 182 -11.30 16.02 -8.07
N ARG A 183 -10.29 15.33 -8.60
CA ARG A 183 -10.18 14.98 -10.02
C ARG A 183 -11.32 14.08 -10.49
N MET A 184 -11.75 13.14 -9.66
CA MET A 184 -12.77 12.15 -10.03
C MET A 184 -14.18 12.49 -9.56
N GLY A 185 -14.34 13.50 -8.69
CA GLY A 185 -15.62 13.89 -8.10
C GLY A 185 -16.22 12.88 -7.11
N LYS A 186 -15.46 11.87 -6.67
CA LYS A 186 -15.92 10.82 -5.73
C LYS A 186 -14.76 10.14 -4.99
N GLU A 187 -15.08 9.46 -3.88
CA GLU A 187 -14.19 8.53 -3.17
C GLU A 187 -14.09 7.16 -3.88
N ASP A 188 -13.22 6.28 -3.38
CA ASP A 188 -12.91 4.95 -3.95
C ASP A 188 -12.40 5.04 -5.38
N VAL A 189 -11.39 5.90 -5.55
CA VAL A 189 -10.73 6.15 -6.83
C VAL A 189 -9.22 5.92 -6.73
N PRO A 190 -8.56 5.51 -7.83
CA PRO A 190 -7.12 5.38 -7.84
C PRO A 190 -6.42 6.70 -7.56
N ILE A 191 -5.44 6.67 -6.65
CA ILE A 191 -4.44 7.73 -6.50
C ILE A 191 -3.31 7.41 -7.48
N THR A 192 -3.17 8.27 -8.47
CA THR A 192 -2.14 8.16 -9.51
C THR A 192 -0.92 8.98 -9.12
N TYR A 193 0.24 8.73 -9.74
CA TYR A 193 1.41 9.55 -9.49
C TYR A 193 1.25 11.00 -9.96
N ARG A 194 0.34 11.27 -10.89
CA ARG A 194 -0.11 12.63 -11.22
C ARG A 194 -0.70 13.35 -10.00
N ASP A 195 -1.45 12.62 -9.17
CA ASP A 195 -1.97 13.15 -7.92
C ASP A 195 -0.87 13.25 -6.85
N VAL A 196 0.31 12.66 -7.04
CA VAL A 196 1.44 12.78 -6.10
C VAL A 196 2.35 13.93 -6.50
N ALA A 197 2.60 14.09 -7.80
CA ALA A 197 3.47 15.11 -8.35
C ALA A 197 3.06 16.51 -7.88
N SER A 198 4.01 17.20 -7.24
CA SER A 198 3.94 18.62 -6.91
C SER A 198 5.03 19.39 -7.66
N SER A 199 5.04 20.73 -7.58
CA SER A 199 6.08 21.59 -8.19
C SER A 199 7.51 21.30 -7.71
N LYS A 200 7.68 20.46 -6.68
CA LYS A 200 8.96 20.01 -6.14
C LYS A 200 9.44 18.69 -6.76
N THR A 201 8.61 18.05 -7.58
CA THR A 201 8.96 16.80 -8.25
C THR A 201 9.94 17.11 -9.39
N PRO A 202 11.06 16.38 -9.53
CA PRO A 202 11.99 16.57 -10.66
C PRO A 202 11.36 16.28 -12.02
N VAL A 203 10.18 15.67 -12.00
CA VAL A 203 9.40 15.20 -13.14
C VAL A 203 8.11 16.02 -13.17
N THR A 204 7.76 16.57 -14.32
CA THR A 204 6.53 17.35 -14.53
C THR A 204 5.27 16.49 -14.37
N GLU A 205 4.11 17.12 -14.22
CA GLU A 205 2.82 16.41 -14.10
C GLU A 205 2.51 15.55 -15.33
N GLU A 206 2.94 16.00 -16.52
CA GLU A 206 2.79 15.29 -17.79
C GLU A 206 3.73 14.07 -17.85
N GLU A 207 5.01 14.26 -17.57
CA GLU A 207 6.00 13.16 -17.53
C GLU A 207 5.66 12.12 -16.45
N ALA A 208 5.12 12.53 -15.30
CA ALA A 208 4.64 11.61 -14.27
C ALA A 208 3.44 10.77 -14.76
N GLY A 209 2.59 11.36 -15.62
CA GLY A 209 1.50 10.66 -16.29
C GLY A 209 1.99 9.63 -17.31
N GLU A 210 3.05 9.96 -18.05
CA GLU A 210 3.69 9.04 -19.01
C GLU A 210 4.39 7.88 -18.31
N MET A 211 5.11 8.14 -17.21
CA MET A 211 5.72 7.08 -16.38
C MET A 211 4.67 6.11 -15.82
N VAL A 212 3.48 6.61 -15.46
CA VAL A 212 2.35 5.76 -15.07
C VAL A 212 1.91 4.87 -16.22
N GLN A 213 1.80 5.42 -17.44
CA GLN A 213 1.45 4.62 -18.61
C GLN A 213 2.51 3.60 -18.95
N GLU A 214 3.80 3.91 -18.80
CA GLU A 214 4.89 2.95 -18.99
C GLU A 214 4.86 1.83 -17.96
N ILE A 215 4.69 2.15 -16.67
CA ILE A 215 4.58 1.16 -15.60
C ILE A 215 3.34 0.27 -15.81
N LEU A 216 2.19 0.86 -16.16
CA LEU A 216 0.96 0.13 -16.44
C LEU A 216 1.03 -0.68 -17.74
N ALA A 217 1.71 -0.17 -18.77
CA ALA A 217 1.95 -0.88 -20.02
C ALA A 217 2.85 -2.09 -19.77
N PHE A 218 3.92 -1.92 -19.01
CA PHE A 218 4.82 -3.01 -18.61
C PHE A 218 4.09 -4.10 -17.81
N GLN A 219 3.13 -3.72 -16.98
CA GLN A 219 2.29 -4.66 -16.22
C GLN A 219 1.20 -5.36 -17.06
N ASN A 220 0.81 -4.80 -18.21
CA ASN A 220 -0.25 -5.32 -19.08
C ASN A 220 0.26 -6.01 -20.35
N THR A 221 1.57 -5.98 -20.63
CA THR A 221 2.16 -6.64 -21.82
C THR A 221 2.59 -8.09 -21.58
N TYR A 222 2.48 -8.61 -20.36
CA TYR A 222 2.93 -9.97 -20.00
C TYR A 222 1.96 -10.71 -19.07
#